data_AF-A0A1B6J7W5-F1
#
_entry.id   AF-A0A1B6J7W5-F1
#
_cell.length_a   1.000
_cell.length_b   1.000
_cell.length_c   1.000
_cell.angle_alpha   90.00
_cell.angle_beta   90.00
_cell.angle_gamma   90.00
#
_symmetry.space_group_name_H-M   'P 1'
#
loop_
_entity.id
_entity.type
_entity.pdbx_description
1 polymer ?
#
loop_
_entity_poly.entity_id
_entity_poly.type
_entity_poly.pdbx_seq_one_letter_code
_entity_poly.pdbx_strand_id
1 'polypeptide(L)'
;TETALHIAVRGRHGDIVNGLLAAGTNPNLLTQRASGEQPQLGQSEEAMSALEEACLNRDIAVVDLLLKHGARDDDCRALAVVVKNKDDILTAKLLSIKAHPDPENRINKKAMSEQVPAASTQFSGLQSLTYSNMFANTPVMINWHCQRCQLSQIRPQWLVDAALHVNPKLRLNPRSQDLVLYAITRLDVSNNSLTWVPSVVFQLQSLRHLNLAHNKIEKLPS
;
A
#
# COMPACT_ATOMS: atom_id res chain seq x y z
N THR A 1 3.75 1.33 30.00
CA THR A 1 3.59 -0.12 29.96
C THR A 1 3.88 -0.65 28.56
N GLU A 2 4.77 -1.64 28.48
CA GLU A 2 4.97 -2.44 27.28
C GLU A 2 3.99 -3.63 27.32
N THR A 3 3.31 -3.93 26.21
CA THR A 3 2.36 -5.05 26.17
C THR A 3 3.05 -6.36 25.78
N ALA A 4 2.45 -7.50 26.13
CA ALA A 4 2.95 -8.82 25.71
C ALA A 4 3.12 -8.95 24.19
N LEU A 5 2.27 -8.24 23.42
CA LEU A 5 2.38 -8.18 21.96
C LEU A 5 3.68 -7.50 21.52
N HIS A 6 4.07 -6.37 22.11
CA HIS A 6 5.32 -5.68 21.78
C HIS A 6 6.55 -6.54 22.07
N ILE A 7 6.56 -7.24 23.22
CA ILE A 7 7.65 -8.15 23.59
C ILE A 7 7.75 -9.30 22.57
N ALA A 8 6.61 -9.89 22.19
CA ALA A 8 6.57 -10.99 21.22
C ALA A 8 7.07 -10.54 19.83
N VAL A 9 6.63 -9.36 19.36
CA VAL A 9 7.07 -8.78 18.08
C VAL A 9 8.56 -8.44 18.10
N ARG A 10 9.06 -7.79 19.15
CA ARG A 10 10.48 -7.46 19.28
C ARG A 10 11.34 -8.72 19.30
N GLY A 11 10.89 -9.75 20.01
CA GLY A 11 11.55 -11.06 20.07
C GLY A 11 11.37 -11.93 18.83
N ARG A 12 10.66 -11.47 17.78
CA ARG A 12 10.40 -12.21 16.53
C ARG A 12 9.68 -13.55 16.75
N HIS A 13 8.83 -13.62 17.77
CA HIS A 13 8.06 -14.82 18.11
C HIS A 13 6.73 -14.83 17.34
N GLY A 14 6.77 -15.09 16.04
CA GLY A 14 5.59 -15.03 15.16
C GLY A 14 4.40 -15.88 15.64
N ASP A 15 4.64 -17.06 16.18
CA ASP A 15 3.58 -17.94 16.71
C ASP A 15 2.89 -17.34 17.94
N ILE A 16 3.65 -16.72 18.84
CA ILE A 16 3.12 -16.03 20.03
C ILE A 16 2.33 -14.81 19.59
N VAL A 17 2.83 -14.04 18.62
CA VAL A 17 2.11 -12.91 18.04
C VAL A 17 0.77 -13.36 17.48
N ASN A 18 0.75 -14.44 16.68
CA ASN A 18 -0.48 -14.98 16.12
C ASN A 18 -1.46 -15.42 17.22
N GLY A 19 -0.98 -16.12 18.26
CA GLY A 19 -1.81 -16.52 19.40
C GLY A 19 -2.41 -15.34 20.17
N LEU A 20 -1.62 -14.29 20.41
CA LEU A 20 -2.07 -13.08 21.11
C LEU A 20 -3.11 -12.30 20.28
N LEU A 21 -2.89 -12.17 18.98
CA LEU A 21 -3.83 -11.49 18.09
C LEU A 21 -5.13 -12.28 17.94
N ALA A 22 -5.05 -13.62 17.84
CA ALA A 22 -6.23 -14.49 17.82
C ALA A 22 -7.05 -14.42 19.12
N ALA A 23 -6.41 -14.13 20.25
CA ALA A 23 -7.08 -13.89 21.54
C ALA A 23 -7.76 -12.51 21.64
N GLY A 24 -7.73 -11.68 20.59
CA GLY A 24 -8.36 -10.36 20.55
C GLY A 24 -7.49 -9.24 21.12
N THR A 25 -6.17 -9.42 21.21
CA THR A 25 -5.26 -8.34 21.63
C THR A 25 -5.34 -7.18 20.64
N ASN A 26 -5.50 -5.96 21.14
CA ASN A 26 -5.51 -4.76 20.29
C ASN A 26 -4.09 -4.46 19.75
N PRO A 27 -3.86 -4.52 18.42
CA PRO A 27 -2.53 -4.29 17.84
C PRO A 27 -2.12 -2.81 17.79
N ASN A 28 -3.06 -1.88 18.04
CA ASN A 28 -2.83 -0.44 17.94
C ASN A 28 -2.44 0.22 19.28
N LEU A 29 -2.21 -0.58 20.33
CA LEU A 29 -1.67 -0.05 21.58
C LEU A 29 -0.23 0.40 21.34
N LEU A 30 0.14 1.57 21.88
CA LEU A 30 1.50 2.09 21.79
C LEU A 30 2.30 1.69 23.02
N THR A 31 3.62 1.52 22.87
CA THR A 31 4.52 1.36 24.01
C THR A 31 4.55 2.62 24.85
N GLN A 32 4.08 2.57 26.10
CA GLN A 32 4.38 3.63 27.06
C GLN A 32 5.66 3.23 27.82
N ARG A 33 6.71 4.05 27.83
CA ARG A 33 7.83 3.81 28.76
C ARG A 33 7.37 4.09 30.20
N ALA A 34 7.89 3.32 31.16
CA ALA A 34 7.67 3.61 32.58
C ALA A 34 8.32 4.96 32.92
N SER A 35 7.59 5.81 33.64
CA SER A 35 8.10 7.10 34.16
C SER A 35 9.30 6.84 35.07
N GLY A 36 10.53 6.99 34.58
CA GLY A 36 11.75 6.86 35.40
C GLY A 36 13.04 6.48 34.66
N GLU A 37 12.99 5.97 33.43
CA GLU A 37 14.22 5.66 32.68
C GLU A 37 14.76 6.91 31.97
N GLN A 38 15.97 7.34 32.32
CA GLN A 38 16.64 8.44 31.61
C GLN A 38 16.95 8.03 30.16
N PRO A 39 16.70 8.91 29.17
CA PRO A 39 17.01 8.61 27.79
C PRO A 39 18.53 8.53 27.57
N GLN A 40 18.99 7.51 26.85
CA GLN A 40 20.31 7.52 26.24
C GLN A 40 20.28 8.47 25.04
N LEU A 41 21.30 9.35 24.94
CA LEU A 41 21.37 10.38 23.89
C LEU A 41 21.20 9.79 22.48
N GLY A 42 20.19 10.28 21.74
CA GLY A 42 20.01 10.03 20.31
C GLY A 42 18.88 9.08 19.90
N GLN A 43 18.13 8.49 20.84
CA GLN A 43 16.93 7.73 20.51
C GLN A 43 15.70 8.64 20.53
N SER A 44 14.98 8.69 19.40
CA SER A 44 13.72 9.43 19.27
C SER A 44 12.72 8.93 20.33
N GLU A 45 12.19 9.88 21.10
CA GLU A 45 11.41 9.71 22.34
C GLU A 45 9.97 9.17 22.12
N GLU A 46 9.63 8.72 20.91
CA GLU A 46 8.23 8.46 20.51
C GLU A 46 7.77 7.02 20.78
N ALA A 47 6.57 6.89 21.34
CA ALA A 47 5.92 5.61 21.62
C ALA A 47 5.67 4.81 20.32
N MET A 48 6.32 3.66 20.15
CA MET A 48 6.19 2.84 18.94
C MET A 48 4.96 1.94 18.99
N SER A 49 4.35 1.73 17.83
CA SER A 49 3.35 0.68 17.64
C SER A 49 4.01 -0.69 17.40
N ALA A 50 3.26 -1.76 17.63
CA ALA A 50 3.68 -3.11 17.26
C ALA A 50 3.97 -3.24 15.74
N LEU A 51 3.25 -2.47 14.90
CA LEU A 51 3.48 -2.44 13.46
C LEU A 51 4.84 -1.81 13.10
N GLU A 52 5.19 -0.70 13.75
CA GLU A 52 6.51 -0.06 13.58
C GLU A 52 7.64 -1.02 13.99
N GLU A 53 7.51 -1.70 15.13
CA GLU A 53 8.51 -2.66 15.62
C GLU A 53 8.66 -3.86 14.64
N ALA A 54 7.55 -4.38 14.10
CA ALA A 54 7.58 -5.43 13.09
C ALA A 54 8.26 -4.97 11.79
N CYS A 55 8.00 -3.73 11.37
CA CYS A 55 8.65 -3.09 10.22
C CYS A 55 10.15 -2.84 10.45
N LEU A 56 10.57 -2.45 11.65
CA LEU A 56 11.98 -2.34 12.04
C LEU A 56 12.68 -3.71 11.94
N ASN A 57 11.99 -4.76 12.38
CA ASN A 57 12.49 -6.13 12.30
C ASN A 57 12.52 -6.71 10.88
N ARG A 58 11.90 -6.03 9.91
CA ARG A 58 11.67 -6.50 8.53
C ARG A 58 10.93 -7.83 8.49
N ASP A 59 10.07 -8.08 9.48
CA ASP A 59 9.33 -9.32 9.60
C ASP A 59 8.00 -9.22 8.84
N ILE A 60 8.04 -9.59 7.56
CA ILE A 60 6.88 -9.50 6.66
C ILE A 60 5.70 -10.33 7.18
N ALA A 61 5.97 -11.50 7.77
CA ALA A 61 4.92 -12.40 8.26
C ALA A 61 4.19 -11.78 9.46
N VAL A 62 4.92 -11.19 10.39
CA VAL A 62 4.33 -10.48 11.54
C VAL A 62 3.60 -9.22 11.09
N VAL A 63 4.14 -8.46 10.13
CA VAL A 63 3.44 -7.31 9.54
C VAL A 63 2.10 -7.75 8.93
N ASP A 64 2.07 -8.85 8.18
CA ASP A 64 0.84 -9.38 7.61
C ASP A 64 -0.18 -9.81 8.69
N LEU A 65 0.28 -10.46 9.77
CA LEU A 65 -0.57 -10.81 10.91
C LEU A 65 -1.16 -9.58 11.58
N LEU A 66 -0.35 -8.54 11.82
CA LEU A 66 -0.79 -7.31 12.46
C LEU A 66 -1.82 -6.57 11.60
N LEU A 67 -1.54 -6.39 10.30
CA LEU A 67 -2.46 -5.74 9.36
C LEU A 67 -3.78 -6.53 9.25
N LYS A 68 -3.71 -7.86 9.20
CA LYS A 68 -4.90 -8.74 9.17
C LYS A 68 -5.79 -8.56 10.41
N HIS A 69 -5.21 -8.28 11.57
CA HIS A 69 -5.95 -8.04 12.82
C HIS A 69 -6.25 -6.54 13.07
N GLY A 70 -6.14 -5.70 12.05
CA GLY A 70 -6.57 -4.30 12.11
C GLY A 70 -5.54 -3.33 12.68
N ALA A 71 -4.25 -3.68 12.64
CA ALA A 71 -3.18 -2.70 12.86
C ALA A 71 -3.27 -1.58 11.82
N ARG A 72 -3.12 -0.33 12.26
CA ARG A 72 -3.17 0.86 11.41
C ARG A 72 -1.86 1.62 11.47
N ASP A 73 -1.55 2.29 10.37
CA ASP A 73 -0.40 3.19 10.25
C ASP A 73 -0.92 4.60 9.93
N ASP A 74 -1.71 5.15 10.85
CA ASP A 74 -2.42 6.43 10.68
C ASP A 74 -1.42 7.59 10.54
N ASP A 75 -0.38 7.62 11.38
CA ASP A 75 0.70 8.62 11.32
C ASP A 75 1.80 8.30 10.29
N CYS A 76 1.66 7.21 9.55
CA CYS A 76 2.61 6.74 8.53
C CYS A 76 4.04 6.53 9.06
N ARG A 77 4.20 6.22 10.35
CA ARG A 77 5.50 5.99 11.00
C ARG A 77 6.08 4.65 10.58
N ALA A 78 5.25 3.61 10.48
CA ALA A 78 5.71 2.31 10.00
C ALA A 78 6.17 2.41 8.54
N LEU A 79 5.42 3.15 7.70
CA LEU A 79 5.81 3.42 6.32
C LEU A 79 7.12 4.23 6.25
N ALA A 80 7.31 5.23 7.11
CA ALA A 80 8.54 6.03 7.14
C ALA A 80 9.77 5.18 7.49
N VAL A 81 9.62 4.24 8.42
CA VAL A 81 10.68 3.28 8.79
C VAL A 81 11.08 2.43 7.59
N VAL A 82 10.12 1.84 6.86
CA VAL A 82 10.44 0.92 5.75
C VAL A 82 11.00 1.66 4.54
N VAL A 83 10.52 2.87 4.26
CA VAL A 83 11.07 3.74 3.19
C VAL A 83 12.50 4.15 3.52
N LYS A 84 12.78 4.58 4.76
CA LYS A 84 14.14 4.90 5.23
C LYS A 84 15.08 3.69 5.11
N ASN A 85 14.56 2.50 5.42
CA ASN A 85 15.28 1.23 5.34
C ASN A 85 15.41 0.68 3.90
N LYS A 86 14.84 1.39 2.90
CA LYS A 86 14.78 0.99 1.49
C LYS A 86 14.16 -0.41 1.30
N ASP A 87 13.24 -0.78 2.18
CA ASP A 87 12.56 -2.07 2.14
C ASP A 87 11.40 -2.00 1.15
N ASP A 88 11.67 -2.40 -0.09
CA ASP A 88 10.71 -2.24 -1.18
C ASP A 88 9.43 -3.05 -0.98
N ILE A 89 9.57 -4.26 -0.45
CA ILE A 89 8.46 -5.20 -0.28
C ILE A 89 7.49 -4.66 0.79
N LEU A 90 8.03 -4.24 1.94
CA LEU A 90 7.21 -3.65 2.99
C LEU A 90 6.68 -2.27 2.59
N THR A 91 7.43 -1.48 1.82
CA THR A 91 6.95 -0.20 1.27
C THR A 91 5.75 -0.44 0.37
N ALA A 92 5.82 -1.36 -0.59
CA ALA A 92 4.71 -1.71 -1.47
C ALA A 92 3.48 -2.18 -0.67
N LYS A 93 3.70 -3.01 0.35
CA LYS A 93 2.63 -3.51 1.23
C LYS A 93 1.92 -2.38 1.97
N LEU A 94 2.66 -1.52 2.67
CA LEU A 94 2.08 -0.41 3.44
C LEU A 94 1.49 0.70 2.56
N LEU A 95 2.02 0.92 1.35
CA LEU A 95 1.41 1.83 0.39
C LEU A 95 0.10 1.26 -0.19
N SER A 96 0.03 -0.06 -0.40
CA SER A 96 -1.14 -0.71 -1.01
C SER A 96 -2.39 -0.58 -0.14
N ILE A 97 -2.26 -0.65 1.19
CA ILE A 97 -3.38 -0.50 2.14
C ILE A 97 -3.92 0.93 2.22
N LYS A 98 -3.21 1.91 1.65
CA LYS A 98 -3.62 3.32 1.56
C LYS A 98 -4.30 3.66 0.22
N ALA A 99 -4.59 2.64 -0.58
CA ALA A 99 -5.42 2.76 -1.77
C ALA A 99 -6.87 2.43 -1.44
N HIS A 100 -7.79 3.19 -2.01
CA HIS A 100 -9.21 3.10 -1.70
C HIS A 100 -10.06 3.07 -2.98
N PRO A 101 -11.30 2.56 -2.92
CA PRO A 101 -12.27 2.78 -3.99
C PRO A 101 -12.48 4.28 -4.24
N ASP A 102 -12.42 4.72 -5.50
CA ASP A 102 -12.75 6.09 -5.88
C ASP A 102 -14.27 6.22 -6.11
N PRO A 103 -15.00 6.97 -5.27
CA PRO A 103 -16.46 7.11 -5.39
C PRO A 103 -16.90 8.06 -6.50
N GLU A 104 -16.00 8.91 -7.01
CA GLU A 104 -16.34 10.03 -7.88
C GLU A 104 -16.03 9.75 -9.35
N ASN A 105 -14.92 9.05 -9.65
CA ASN A 105 -14.55 8.74 -11.03
C ASN A 105 -14.95 7.32 -11.46
N ARG A 106 -14.93 7.07 -12.76
CA ARG A 106 -15.26 5.77 -13.36
C ARG A 106 -14.10 5.25 -14.21
N ILE A 107 -13.97 3.93 -14.25
CA ILE A 107 -13.01 3.23 -15.11
C ILE A 107 -13.38 3.45 -16.58
N ASN A 108 -12.37 3.72 -17.41
CA ASN A 108 -12.45 3.75 -18.86
C ASN A 108 -12.57 2.33 -19.44
N LYS A 109 -13.80 1.77 -19.41
CA LYS A 109 -14.07 0.40 -19.87
C LYS A 109 -13.68 0.15 -21.33
N LYS A 110 -13.77 1.17 -22.19
CA LYS A 110 -13.42 1.10 -23.61
C LYS A 110 -11.94 0.76 -23.79
N ALA A 111 -11.07 1.52 -23.12
CA ALA A 111 -9.63 1.28 -23.16
C ALA A 111 -9.24 -0.10 -22.60
N MET A 112 -9.92 -0.58 -21.55
CA MET A 112 -9.70 -1.94 -21.02
C MET A 112 -10.07 -3.03 -22.02
N SER A 113 -11.19 -2.88 -22.75
CA SER A 113 -11.63 -3.88 -23.72
C SER A 113 -10.79 -3.91 -25.01
N GLU A 114 -10.21 -2.78 -25.40
CA GLU A 114 -9.38 -2.67 -26.61
C GLU A 114 -8.01 -3.37 -26.48
N GLN A 115 -7.52 -3.54 -25.25
CA GLN A 115 -6.26 -4.24 -24.96
C GLN A 115 -6.37 -5.77 -25.00
N VAL A 116 -7.58 -6.30 -25.17
CA VAL A 116 -7.83 -7.74 -25.11
C VAL A 116 -8.02 -8.31 -26.51
N PRO A 117 -7.24 -9.34 -26.91
CA PRO A 117 -7.35 -9.93 -28.24
C PRO A 117 -8.77 -10.43 -28.53
N ALA A 118 -9.30 -10.10 -29.72
CA ALA A 118 -10.66 -10.43 -30.16
C ALA A 118 -11.03 -11.92 -30.07
N ALA A 119 -10.05 -12.82 -29.99
CA ALA A 119 -10.27 -14.25 -29.75
C ALA A 119 -10.94 -14.56 -28.39
N SER A 120 -10.77 -13.68 -27.39
CA SER A 120 -11.32 -13.87 -26.04
C SER A 120 -12.68 -13.20 -25.82
N THR A 121 -13.16 -12.42 -26.79
CA THR A 121 -14.46 -11.71 -26.73
C THR A 121 -15.59 -12.44 -27.48
N GLN A 122 -15.31 -13.61 -28.08
CA GLN A 122 -16.24 -14.37 -28.93
C GLN A 122 -17.50 -14.92 -28.21
N PHE A 123 -17.54 -14.93 -26.87
CA PHE A 123 -18.70 -15.38 -26.10
C PHE A 123 -19.64 -14.22 -25.75
N SER A 124 -20.38 -13.73 -26.75
CA SER A 124 -21.28 -12.57 -26.66
C SER A 124 -22.38 -12.70 -25.57
N GLY A 125 -22.78 -13.91 -25.19
CA GLY A 125 -23.79 -14.17 -24.14
C GLY A 125 -23.28 -14.26 -22.70
N LEU A 126 -21.97 -14.42 -22.48
CA LEU A 126 -21.34 -14.58 -21.15
C LEU A 126 -20.46 -13.39 -20.75
N GLN A 127 -20.42 -12.34 -21.56
CA GLN A 127 -19.49 -11.21 -21.41
C GLN A 127 -19.54 -10.56 -20.02
N SER A 128 -20.71 -10.47 -19.38
CA SER A 128 -20.83 -9.84 -18.06
C SER A 128 -20.14 -10.64 -16.95
N LEU A 129 -20.29 -11.97 -16.94
CA LEU A 129 -19.72 -12.85 -15.93
C LEU A 129 -18.20 -13.01 -16.12
N THR A 130 -17.74 -13.10 -17.37
CA THR A 130 -16.31 -13.20 -17.67
C THR A 130 -15.59 -11.87 -17.46
N TYR A 131 -16.21 -10.73 -17.77
CA TYR A 131 -15.58 -9.41 -17.63
C TYR A 131 -15.18 -9.11 -16.18
N SER A 132 -16.07 -9.39 -15.22
CA SER A 132 -15.81 -9.11 -13.80
C SER A 132 -14.66 -9.90 -13.17
N ASN A 133 -14.26 -11.02 -13.79
CA ASN A 133 -13.13 -11.84 -13.37
C ASN A 133 -11.84 -11.53 -14.13
N MET A 134 -11.94 -10.82 -15.27
CA MET A 134 -10.79 -10.46 -16.11
C MET A 134 -10.36 -9.00 -15.91
N PHE A 135 -11.29 -8.12 -15.53
CA PHE A 135 -11.09 -6.69 -15.46
C PHE A 135 -11.47 -6.10 -14.11
N ALA A 136 -10.83 -4.99 -13.77
CA ALA A 136 -11.19 -4.21 -12.60
C ALA A 136 -12.57 -3.59 -12.79
N ASN A 137 -13.38 -3.66 -11.73
CA ASN A 137 -14.70 -3.05 -11.69
C ASN A 137 -14.81 -1.94 -10.64
N THR A 138 -13.83 -1.83 -9.74
CA THR A 138 -13.76 -0.79 -8.72
C THR A 138 -12.68 0.23 -9.10
N PRO A 139 -13.08 1.48 -9.41
CA PRO A 139 -12.14 2.60 -9.59
C PRO A 139 -11.24 2.76 -8.38
N VAL A 140 -9.96 3.11 -8.60
CA VAL A 140 -8.94 3.17 -7.55
C VAL A 140 -8.45 4.60 -7.39
N MET A 141 -8.55 5.12 -6.17
CA MET A 141 -7.83 6.31 -5.75
C MET A 141 -6.64 5.93 -4.87
N ILE A 142 -5.47 6.44 -5.25
CA ILE A 142 -4.22 6.25 -4.53
C ILE A 142 -3.88 7.58 -3.87
N ASN A 143 -3.83 7.57 -2.53
CA ASN A 143 -3.43 8.73 -1.74
C ASN A 143 -2.13 8.45 -0.99
N TRP A 144 -1.01 8.84 -1.59
CA TRP A 144 0.33 8.77 -1.03
C TRP A 144 0.91 10.17 -0.74
N HIS A 145 0.06 11.15 -0.42
CA HIS A 145 0.49 12.51 -0.09
C HIS A 145 1.04 12.64 1.34
N CYS A 146 2.09 13.46 1.54
CA CYS A 146 2.59 13.93 2.84
C CYS A 146 2.51 12.94 4.02
N GLN A 147 3.21 11.80 3.93
CA GLN A 147 3.12 10.71 4.91
C GLN A 147 4.31 10.64 5.87
N ARG A 148 5.08 11.72 6.10
CA ARG A 148 6.42 11.68 6.76
C ARG A 148 7.46 10.76 6.08
N CYS A 149 7.08 10.06 5.01
CA CYS A 149 7.90 9.04 4.35
C CYS A 149 8.86 9.59 3.29
N GLN A 150 8.60 10.82 2.80
CA GLN A 150 9.43 11.50 1.79
C GLN A 150 9.80 10.59 0.61
N LEU A 151 8.80 9.98 -0.04
CA LEU A 151 9.05 9.05 -1.14
C LEU A 151 9.96 9.69 -2.18
N SER A 152 11.05 9.01 -2.53
CA SER A 152 12.05 9.49 -3.50
C SER A 152 11.82 8.97 -4.91
N GLN A 153 11.04 7.90 -5.05
CA GLN A 153 10.65 7.28 -6.31
C GLN A 153 9.26 6.66 -6.19
N ILE A 154 8.64 6.34 -7.33
CA ILE A 154 7.47 5.47 -7.42
C ILE A 154 7.85 4.28 -8.30
N ARG A 155 7.66 3.06 -7.80
CA ARG A 155 7.82 1.85 -8.62
C ARG A 155 6.50 1.45 -9.26
N PRO A 156 6.49 0.99 -10.53
CA PRO A 156 5.28 0.48 -11.17
C PRO A 156 4.58 -0.61 -10.35
N GLN A 157 5.36 -1.50 -9.70
CA GLN A 157 4.82 -2.56 -8.86
C GLN A 157 3.99 -2.03 -7.68
N TRP A 158 4.34 -0.87 -7.11
CA TRP A 158 3.56 -0.29 -6.01
C TRP A 158 2.16 0.12 -6.48
N LEU A 159 2.04 0.64 -7.71
CA LEU A 159 0.74 1.00 -8.31
C LEU A 159 -0.08 -0.25 -8.60
N VAL A 160 0.55 -1.33 -9.09
CA VAL A 160 -0.08 -2.64 -9.30
C VAL A 160 -0.60 -3.19 -7.97
N ASP A 161 0.22 -3.22 -6.93
CA ASP A 161 -0.14 -3.77 -5.62
C ASP A 161 -1.28 -2.98 -4.97
N ALA A 162 -1.26 -1.65 -5.08
CA ALA A 162 -2.33 -0.78 -4.64
C ALA A 162 -3.65 -1.01 -5.39
N ALA A 163 -3.60 -1.11 -6.72
CA ALA A 163 -4.80 -1.36 -7.50
C ALA A 163 -5.37 -2.77 -7.25
N LEU A 164 -4.50 -3.77 -7.04
CA LEU A 164 -4.88 -5.12 -6.62
C LEU A 164 -5.41 -5.18 -5.19
N HIS A 165 -4.98 -4.30 -4.28
CA HIS A 165 -5.54 -4.21 -2.94
C HIS A 165 -7.03 -3.86 -2.99
N VAL A 166 -7.41 -2.92 -3.87
CA VAL A 166 -8.80 -2.53 -4.09
C VAL A 166 -9.57 -3.53 -4.96
N ASN A 167 -8.90 -4.20 -5.91
CA ASN A 167 -9.48 -5.20 -6.80
C ASN A 167 -8.88 -6.61 -6.54
N PRO A 168 -9.07 -7.23 -5.36
CA PRO A 168 -8.33 -8.43 -4.95
C PRO A 168 -8.63 -9.68 -5.80
N LYS A 169 -9.78 -9.72 -6.48
CA LYS A 169 -10.16 -10.84 -7.36
C LYS A 169 -9.17 -11.04 -8.51
N LEU A 170 -8.50 -9.97 -8.94
CA LEU A 170 -7.55 -9.99 -10.06
C LEU A 170 -6.16 -10.52 -9.65
N ARG A 171 -5.85 -10.63 -8.35
CA ARG A 171 -4.58 -11.20 -7.88
C ARG A 171 -4.34 -12.62 -8.37
N LEU A 172 -5.43 -13.37 -8.62
CA LEU A 172 -5.37 -14.77 -9.05
C LEU A 172 -5.02 -14.93 -10.54
N ASN A 173 -5.02 -13.86 -11.33
CA ASN A 173 -4.76 -13.90 -12.76
C ASN A 173 -3.55 -13.01 -13.14
N PRO A 174 -2.34 -13.58 -13.33
CA PRO A 174 -1.14 -12.84 -13.69
C PRO A 174 -1.28 -11.98 -14.96
N ARG A 175 -2.11 -12.41 -15.92
CA ARG A 175 -2.36 -11.66 -17.16
C ARG A 175 -3.13 -10.35 -16.96
N SER A 176 -3.74 -10.16 -15.78
CA SER A 176 -4.52 -8.96 -15.44
C SER A 176 -3.71 -7.92 -14.66
N GLN A 177 -2.44 -8.18 -14.34
CA GLN A 177 -1.61 -7.25 -13.55
C GLN A 177 -1.39 -5.91 -14.26
N ASP A 178 -1.16 -5.91 -15.57
CA ASP A 178 -1.04 -4.66 -16.32
C ASP A 178 -2.40 -3.98 -16.50
N LEU A 179 -3.46 -4.78 -16.68
CA LEU A 179 -4.83 -4.28 -16.83
C LEU A 179 -5.38 -3.67 -15.54
N VAL A 180 -4.92 -4.10 -14.36
CA VAL A 180 -5.41 -3.52 -13.09
C VAL A 180 -5.01 -2.06 -12.92
N LEU A 181 -3.94 -1.62 -13.57
CA LEU A 181 -3.52 -0.21 -13.59
C LEU A 181 -4.58 0.69 -14.25
N TYR A 182 -5.40 0.13 -15.15
CA TYR A 182 -6.50 0.85 -15.78
C TYR A 182 -7.61 1.16 -14.77
N ALA A 183 -7.59 0.59 -13.57
CA ALA A 183 -8.52 0.94 -12.52
C ALA A 183 -8.16 2.27 -11.84
N ILE A 184 -6.91 2.73 -11.94
CA ILE A 184 -6.43 3.93 -11.23
C ILE A 184 -7.02 5.18 -11.88
N THR A 185 -7.82 5.91 -11.10
CA THR A 185 -8.52 7.13 -11.51
C THR A 185 -8.00 8.38 -10.81
N ARG A 186 -7.41 8.23 -9.61
CA ARG A 186 -6.70 9.31 -8.90
C ARG A 186 -5.35 8.82 -8.41
N LEU A 187 -4.33 9.63 -8.60
CA LEU A 187 -3.02 9.45 -8.01
C LEU A 187 -2.58 10.76 -7.38
N ASP A 188 -2.58 10.82 -6.05
CA ASP A 188 -1.99 11.91 -5.28
C ASP A 188 -0.70 11.42 -4.63
N VAL A 189 0.42 11.98 -5.07
CA VAL A 189 1.76 11.74 -4.51
C VAL A 189 2.42 13.06 -4.11
N SER A 190 1.62 14.09 -3.83
CA SER A 190 2.11 15.40 -3.46
C SER A 190 2.86 15.40 -2.11
N ASN A 191 3.70 16.42 -1.88
CA ASN A 191 4.49 16.56 -0.66
C ASN A 191 5.41 15.35 -0.39
N ASN A 192 6.15 14.95 -1.41
CA ASN A 192 7.18 13.91 -1.34
C ASN A 192 8.53 14.48 -1.82
N SER A 193 9.53 13.63 -2.05
CA SER A 193 10.84 14.03 -2.59
C SER A 193 11.11 13.36 -3.94
N LEU A 194 10.06 13.12 -4.74
CA LEU A 194 10.18 12.49 -6.04
C LEU A 194 11.01 13.38 -6.96
N THR A 195 12.06 12.82 -7.56
CA THR A 195 12.86 13.50 -8.59
C THR A 195 12.41 13.18 -10.01
N TRP A 196 11.65 12.09 -10.16
CA TRP A 196 11.12 11.62 -11.44
C TRP A 196 9.81 10.86 -11.24
N VAL A 197 8.99 10.78 -12.29
CA VAL A 197 7.70 10.09 -12.30
C VAL A 197 7.73 8.97 -13.35
N PRO A 198 7.36 7.73 -13.01
CA PRO A 198 7.38 6.63 -13.97
C PRO A 198 6.42 6.84 -15.14
N SER A 199 6.88 6.53 -16.35
CA SER A 199 6.10 6.65 -17.61
C SER A 199 4.76 5.94 -17.54
N VAL A 200 4.69 4.83 -16.78
CA VAL A 200 3.45 4.09 -16.52
C VAL A 200 2.33 4.98 -15.97
N VAL A 201 2.64 6.04 -15.20
CA VAL A 201 1.64 6.99 -14.65
C VAL A 201 0.92 7.72 -15.78
N PHE A 202 1.62 8.03 -16.87
CA PHE A 202 1.06 8.69 -18.05
C PHE A 202 0.35 7.71 -19.01
N GLN A 203 0.46 6.41 -18.76
CA GLN A 203 -0.22 5.34 -19.51
C GLN A 203 -1.51 4.86 -18.83
N LEU A 204 -1.84 5.39 -17.64
CA LEU A 204 -3.04 5.05 -16.88
C LEU A 204 -4.32 5.55 -17.59
N GLN A 205 -5.00 4.67 -18.31
CA GLN A 205 -6.10 5.02 -19.22
C GLN A 205 -7.36 5.59 -18.54
N SER A 206 -7.52 5.37 -17.24
CA SER A 206 -8.64 5.88 -16.45
C SER A 206 -8.24 7.04 -15.54
N LEU A 207 -6.97 7.48 -15.53
CA LEU A 207 -6.54 8.55 -14.66
C LEU A 207 -7.32 9.84 -15.01
N ARG A 208 -7.84 10.50 -13.97
CA ARG A 208 -8.58 11.76 -14.06
C ARG A 208 -7.95 12.85 -13.21
N HIS A 209 -7.32 12.47 -12.11
CA HIS A 209 -6.64 13.40 -11.21
C HIS A 209 -5.22 12.88 -10.94
N LEU A 210 -4.24 13.72 -11.24
CA LEU A 210 -2.83 13.47 -10.95
C LEU A 210 -2.29 14.68 -10.17
N ASN A 211 -1.92 14.46 -8.91
CA ASN A 211 -1.32 15.49 -8.08
C ASN A 211 0.14 15.14 -7.77
N LEU A 212 1.05 15.93 -8.35
CA LEU A 212 2.50 15.82 -8.20
C LEU A 212 3.10 17.00 -7.40
N ALA A 213 2.27 17.89 -6.85
CA ALA A 213 2.72 19.13 -6.23
C ALA A 213 3.71 18.89 -5.08
N HIS A 214 4.57 19.87 -4.79
CA HIS A 214 5.56 19.79 -3.70
C HIS A 214 6.44 18.54 -3.76
N ASN A 215 7.00 18.27 -4.94
CA ASN A 215 8.05 17.28 -5.17
C ASN A 215 9.31 17.96 -5.74
N LYS A 216 10.34 17.19 -6.09
CA LYS A 216 11.61 17.66 -6.66
C LYS A 216 11.75 17.24 -8.13
N ILE A 217 10.63 17.16 -8.84
CA ILE A 217 10.58 16.66 -10.22
C ILE A 217 11.16 17.72 -11.14
N GLU A 218 12.27 17.39 -11.80
CA GLU A 218 12.92 18.30 -12.76
C GLU A 218 12.42 18.09 -14.19
N LYS A 219 12.04 16.85 -14.52
CA LYS A 219 11.63 16.45 -15.88
C LYS A 219 10.52 15.41 -15.79
N LEU A 220 9.59 15.49 -16.74
CA LEU A 220 8.61 14.44 -16.99
C LEU A 220 9.17 13.41 -18.00
N PRO A 221 8.63 12.19 -18.03
CA PRO A 221 8.94 11.22 -19.09
C PRO A 221 8.62 11.81 -20.46
N SER A 222 9.50 11.55 -21.42
CA SER A 222 9.28 11.81 -22.86
C SER A 222 8.38 10.76 -23.48
#